data_AF-A0A7W0F3I7-F1
#
_entry.id   AF-A0A7W0F3I7-F1
#
_cell.length_a   1.000
_cell.length_b   1.000
_cell.length_c   1.000
_cell.angle_alpha   90.00
_cell.angle_beta   90.00
_cell.angle_gamma   90.00
#
_symmetry.space_group_name_H-M   'P 1'
#
loop_
_entity.id
_entity.type
_entity.pdbx_description
1 polymer ?
#
loop_
_entity_poly.entity_id
_entity_poly.type
_entity_poly.pdbx_seq_one_letter_code
_entity_poly.pdbx_strand_id
1 'polypeptide(L)'
;MPVNIKKQIIKKRAPAKTNALLTDISGMIEKTRSAVAVTVNAEMTTLYWNIGKRIRQEILKNKRAEYGKEIVETVSQQLKLDYGAGFSIKNLRHMIRFAEIYPDNKIVSALRRQLGWTHFKIV
;
A
#
# COMPACT_ATOMS: atom_id res chain seq x y z
N MET A 1 -14.81 45.43 36.83
CA MET A 1 -14.96 44.10 36.21
C MET A 1 -13.60 43.39 36.26
N PRO A 2 -13.45 42.22 36.91
CA PRO A 2 -12.14 41.56 36.99
C PRO A 2 -11.87 40.65 35.78
N VAL A 3 -10.65 40.76 35.27
CA VAL A 3 -10.10 39.99 34.14
C VAL A 3 -9.85 38.54 34.55
N ASN A 4 -10.28 37.59 33.70
CA ASN A 4 -10.17 36.14 33.91
C ASN A 4 -8.74 35.64 33.61
N ILE A 5 -7.88 35.65 34.63
CA ILE A 5 -6.45 35.27 34.56
C ILE A 5 -6.23 33.74 34.65
N LYS A 6 -7.27 32.93 34.85
CA LYS A 6 -7.10 31.50 35.23
C LYS A 6 -7.00 30.48 34.08
N LYS A 7 -6.93 30.89 32.81
CA LYS A 7 -6.85 29.93 31.68
C LYS A 7 -5.46 29.74 31.05
N GLN A 8 -4.43 30.42 31.54
CA GLN A 8 -3.06 30.30 30.98
C GLN A 8 -2.11 29.38 31.76
N ILE A 9 -2.62 28.74 32.81
CA ILE A 9 -1.90 27.74 33.62
C ILE A 9 -2.62 26.43 33.28
N ILE A 10 -2.22 25.62 32.30
CA ILE A 10 -1.18 24.58 32.39
C ILE A 10 -0.86 24.14 30.94
N LYS A 11 0.07 24.81 30.26
CA LYS A 11 0.98 24.10 29.35
C LYS A 11 2.28 24.00 30.12
N LYS A 12 2.39 22.99 30.99
CA LYS A 12 3.64 22.70 31.70
C LYS A 12 4.65 22.29 30.63
N ARG A 13 5.36 23.29 30.08
CA ARG A 13 6.45 23.10 29.11
C ARG A 13 7.43 22.17 29.81
N ALA A 14 7.59 20.96 29.30
CA ALA A 14 8.60 20.05 29.83
C ALA A 14 9.96 20.78 29.76
N PRO A 15 10.88 20.55 30.70
CA PRO A 15 12.17 21.25 30.69
C PRO A 15 12.82 21.07 29.31
N ALA A 16 13.58 22.07 28.84
CA ALA A 16 14.10 22.08 27.46
C ALA A 16 14.80 20.77 27.06
N LYS A 17 15.48 20.10 28.01
CA LYS A 17 16.06 18.77 27.85
C LYS A 17 15.04 17.66 27.59
N THR A 18 13.90 17.66 28.27
CA THR A 18 12.81 16.70 28.03
C THR A 18 12.14 16.94 26.68
N ASN A 19 11.97 18.20 26.24
CA ASN A 19 11.45 18.47 24.89
C ASN A 19 12.42 17.96 23.81
N ALA A 20 13.73 18.20 23.98
CA ALA A 20 14.75 17.69 23.07
C ALA A 20 14.75 16.16 23.00
N LEU A 21 14.67 15.48 24.16
CA LEU A 21 14.55 14.03 24.24
C LEU A 21 13.28 13.50 23.57
N LEU A 22 12.14 14.15 23.77
CA LEU A 22 10.88 13.78 23.12
C LEU A 22 10.96 13.93 21.60
N THR A 23 11.57 15.02 21.11
CA THR A 23 11.78 15.23 19.67
C THR A 23 12.68 14.16 19.07
N ASP A 24 13.77 13.82 19.76
CA ASP A 24 14.71 12.78 19.32
C ASP A 24 14.04 11.40 19.24
N ILE A 25 13.34 10.99 20.30
CA ILE A 25 12.59 9.71 20.33
C ILE A 25 11.50 9.69 19.27
N SER A 26 10.73 10.77 19.12
CA SER A 26 9.71 10.86 18.08
C SER A 26 10.32 10.76 16.68
N GLY A 27 11.48 11.38 16.46
CA GLY A 27 12.23 11.28 15.21
C GLY A 27 12.66 9.85 14.89
N MET A 28 13.14 9.09 15.88
CA MET A 28 13.49 7.68 15.72
C MET A 28 12.26 6.82 15.36
N ILE A 29 11.12 7.08 15.99
CA ILE A 29 9.86 6.38 15.72
C ILE A 29 9.39 6.66 14.29
N GLU A 30 9.33 7.92 13.89
CA GLU A 30 8.84 8.31 12.55
C GLU A 30 9.76 7.81 11.45
N LYS A 31 11.08 7.87 11.65
CA LYS A 31 12.05 7.28 10.72
C LYS A 31 11.81 5.78 10.53
N THR A 32 11.57 5.05 11.63
CA THR A 32 11.31 3.60 11.58
C THR A 32 9.99 3.30 10.89
N ARG A 33 8.92 4.04 11.23
CA ARG A 33 7.60 3.90 10.58
C ARG A 33 7.68 4.14 9.09
N SER A 34 8.40 5.17 8.66
CA SER A 34 8.61 5.49 7.25
C SER A 34 9.34 4.35 6.52
N ALA A 35 10.44 3.84 7.10
CA ALA A 35 11.19 2.73 6.51
C ALA A 35 10.35 1.44 6.35
N VAL A 36 9.53 1.12 7.37
CA VAL A 36 8.59 -0.01 7.32
C VAL A 36 7.55 0.22 6.22
N ALA A 37 6.97 1.41 6.14
CA ALA A 37 5.96 1.72 5.12
C ALA A 37 6.51 1.59 3.70
N VAL A 38 7.73 2.07 3.44
CA VAL A 38 8.41 1.90 2.14
C VAL A 38 8.60 0.43 1.81
N THR A 39 9.09 -0.36 2.76
CA THR A 39 9.33 -1.79 2.57
C THR A 39 8.03 -2.53 2.26
N VAL A 40 6.98 -2.30 3.04
CA VAL A 40 5.65 -2.89 2.83
C VAL A 40 5.09 -2.50 1.47
N ASN A 41 5.20 -1.23 1.06
CA ASN A 41 4.72 -0.79 -0.25
C ASN A 41 5.46 -1.47 -1.40
N ALA A 42 6.78 -1.66 -1.31
CA ALA A 42 7.56 -2.34 -2.33
C ALA A 42 7.18 -3.82 -2.46
N GLU A 43 7.00 -4.52 -1.34
CA GLU A 43 6.59 -5.92 -1.32
C GLU A 43 5.14 -6.10 -1.80
N MET A 44 4.22 -5.24 -1.37
CA MET A 44 2.83 -5.24 -1.85
C MET A 44 2.74 -5.00 -3.35
N THR A 45 3.52 -4.04 -3.87
CA THR A 45 3.57 -3.78 -5.32
C THR A 45 4.08 -4.99 -6.09
N THR A 46 5.09 -5.68 -5.57
CA THR A 46 5.62 -6.92 -6.17
C THR A 46 4.58 -8.04 -6.14
N LEU A 47 3.91 -8.24 -5.01
CA LEU A 47 2.84 -9.22 -4.85
C LEU A 47 1.72 -9.00 -5.88
N TYR A 48 1.24 -7.77 -5.97
CA TYR A 48 0.18 -7.40 -6.91
C TYR A 48 0.57 -7.64 -8.38
N TRP A 49 1.81 -7.33 -8.76
CA TRP A 49 2.31 -7.68 -10.08
C TRP A 49 2.31 -9.20 -10.32
N ASN A 50 2.82 -9.97 -9.36
CA ASN A 50 2.89 -11.44 -9.45
C ASN A 50 1.49 -12.07 -9.57
N ILE A 51 0.52 -11.60 -8.79
CA ILE A 51 -0.87 -12.04 -8.85
C ILE A 51 -1.45 -11.76 -10.24
N GLY A 52 -1.28 -10.54 -10.74
CA GLY A 52 -1.72 -10.15 -12.08
C GLY A 52 -1.14 -11.05 -13.17
N LYS A 53 0.17 -11.30 -13.11
CA LYS A 53 0.87 -12.18 -14.05
C LYS A 53 0.32 -13.61 -13.99
N ARG A 54 0.11 -14.15 -12.79
CA ARG A 54 -0.41 -15.52 -12.58
C ARG A 54 -1.83 -15.68 -13.11
N ILE A 55 -2.71 -14.71 -12.86
CA ILE A 55 -4.09 -14.74 -13.37
C ILE A 55 -4.09 -14.63 -14.89
N ARG A 56 -3.32 -13.68 -15.46
CA ARG A 56 -3.21 -13.52 -16.92
C ARG A 56 -2.76 -14.80 -17.62
N GLN A 57 -1.77 -15.49 -17.06
CA GLN A 57 -1.32 -16.78 -17.60
C GLN A 57 -2.45 -17.82 -17.63
N GLU A 58 -3.32 -17.85 -16.63
CA GLU A 58 -4.46 -18.77 -16.59
C GLU A 58 -5.52 -18.43 -17.64
N ILE A 59 -5.81 -17.13 -17.81
CA ILE A 59 -6.76 -16.64 -18.82
C ILE A 59 -6.27 -16.97 -20.24
N LEU A 60 -4.99 -16.74 -20.53
CA LEU A 60 -4.42 -16.98 -21.86
C LEU A 60 -4.42 -18.47 -22.24
N LYS A 61 -4.29 -19.39 -21.28
CA LYS A 61 -4.39 -20.84 -21.53
C LYS A 61 -5.76 -21.25 -22.06
N ASN A 62 -6.81 -20.60 -21.58
CA ASN A 62 -8.19 -20.99 -21.85
C ASN A 62 -8.84 -20.23 -23.02
N LYS A 63 -8.12 -19.29 -23.65
CA LYS A 63 -8.42 -18.61 -24.94
C LYS A 63 -9.81 -17.96 -25.10
N ARG A 64 -10.63 -17.88 -24.04
CA ARG A 64 -11.98 -17.29 -24.08
C ARG A 64 -12.09 -16.11 -23.13
N ALA A 65 -12.62 -15.00 -23.63
CA ALA A 65 -12.79 -13.78 -22.85
C ALA A 65 -13.80 -13.95 -21.69
N GLU A 66 -14.90 -14.67 -21.90
CA GLU A 66 -15.90 -14.95 -20.87
C GLU A 66 -15.32 -15.75 -19.69
N TYR A 67 -14.51 -16.77 -20.00
CA TYR A 67 -13.82 -17.58 -18.99
C TYR A 67 -12.88 -16.75 -18.11
N GLY A 68 -12.21 -15.74 -18.69
CA GLY A 68 -11.37 -14.82 -17.92
C GLY A 68 -12.16 -13.96 -16.94
N LYS A 69 -13.40 -13.60 -17.27
CA LYS A 69 -14.28 -12.84 -16.37
C LYS A 69 -14.69 -13.70 -15.17
N GLU A 70 -15.10 -14.94 -15.41
CA GLU A 70 -15.48 -15.88 -14.34
C GLU A 70 -14.33 -16.14 -13.38
N ILE A 71 -13.11 -16.38 -13.87
CA ILE A 71 -11.92 -16.56 -13.03
C ILE A 71 -11.74 -15.38 -12.09
N VAL A 72 -11.77 -14.15 -12.62
CA VAL A 72 -11.50 -12.96 -11.80
C VAL A 72 -12.59 -12.76 -10.75
N GLU A 73 -13.84 -13.07 -11.07
CA GLU A 73 -14.96 -13.00 -10.13
C GLU A 73 -14.80 -14.03 -9.01
N THR A 74 -14.60 -15.31 -9.33
CA THR A 74 -14.43 -16.39 -8.34
C THR A 74 -13.20 -16.16 -7.46
N VAL A 75 -12.05 -15.84 -8.06
CA VAL A 75 -10.81 -15.59 -7.31
C VAL A 75 -10.95 -14.37 -6.41
N SER A 76 -11.61 -13.30 -6.89
CA SER A 76 -11.82 -12.12 -6.06
C SER A 76 -12.72 -12.41 -4.86
N GLN A 77 -13.81 -13.16 -5.05
CA GLN A 77 -14.71 -13.50 -3.96
C GLN A 77 -13.96 -14.23 -2.85
N GLN A 78 -13.19 -15.26 -3.19
CA GLN A 78 -12.42 -16.02 -2.22
C GLN A 78 -11.33 -15.17 -1.55
N LEU A 79 -10.49 -14.48 -2.33
CA LEU A 79 -9.41 -13.67 -1.76
C LEU A 79 -9.92 -12.50 -0.91
N LYS A 80 -11.09 -11.95 -1.24
CA LYS A 80 -11.70 -10.88 -0.44
C LYS A 80 -12.21 -11.41 0.90
N LEU A 81 -12.69 -12.65 0.97
CA LEU A 81 -13.07 -13.29 2.23
C LEU A 81 -11.85 -13.55 3.10
N ASP A 82 -10.78 -14.06 2.50
CA ASP A 82 -9.59 -14.50 3.24
C ASP A 82 -8.67 -13.34 3.65
N TYR A 83 -8.53 -12.33 2.78
CA TYR A 83 -7.53 -11.26 2.91
C TYR A 83 -8.11 -9.83 2.84
N GLY A 84 -9.42 -9.69 2.67
CA GLY A 84 -10.12 -8.42 2.75
C GLY A 84 -10.20 -7.61 1.45
N ALA A 85 -10.65 -6.36 1.57
CA ALA A 85 -11.04 -5.51 0.44
C ALA A 85 -9.92 -5.19 -0.58
N GLY A 86 -8.66 -5.44 -0.22
CA GLY A 86 -7.50 -5.32 -1.12
C GLY A 86 -7.61 -6.19 -2.37
N PHE A 87 -8.38 -7.27 -2.35
CA PHE A 87 -8.51 -8.25 -3.43
C PHE A 87 -9.86 -8.23 -4.13
N SER A 88 -10.50 -7.07 -4.19
CA SER A 88 -11.72 -6.86 -4.99
C SER A 88 -11.49 -7.11 -6.50
N ILE A 89 -12.58 -7.38 -7.23
CA ILE A 89 -12.55 -7.61 -8.69
C ILE A 89 -11.83 -6.48 -9.41
N LYS A 90 -12.12 -5.24 -9.01
CA LYS A 90 -11.48 -4.04 -9.57
C LYS A 90 -9.97 -4.06 -9.33
N ASN A 91 -9.53 -4.39 -8.12
CA ASN A 91 -8.11 -4.47 -7.81
C ASN A 91 -7.43 -5.61 -8.56
N LEU A 92 -8.04 -6.79 -8.68
CA LEU A 92 -7.47 -7.88 -9.49
C LEU A 92 -7.33 -7.50 -10.96
N ARG A 93 -8.29 -6.77 -11.53
CA ARG A 93 -8.18 -6.24 -12.90
C ARG A 93 -7.01 -5.26 -13.04
N HIS A 94 -6.80 -4.38 -12.07
CA HIS A 94 -5.61 -3.52 -12.06
C HIS A 94 -4.31 -4.34 -11.94
N MET A 95 -4.29 -5.40 -11.14
CA MET A 95 -3.13 -6.28 -11.01
C MET A 95 -2.80 -6.95 -12.35
N ILE A 96 -3.80 -7.50 -13.04
CA ILE A 96 -3.65 -8.09 -14.37
C ILE A 96 -3.09 -7.05 -15.35
N ARG A 97 -3.70 -5.87 -15.42
CA ARG A 97 -3.25 -4.78 -16.30
C ARG A 97 -1.83 -4.34 -15.99
N PHE A 98 -1.47 -4.25 -14.72
CA PHE A 98 -0.11 -3.92 -14.31
C PHE A 98 0.90 -4.94 -14.84
N ALA A 99 0.58 -6.24 -14.78
CA ALA A 99 1.42 -7.30 -15.33
C ALA A 99 1.42 -7.36 -16.88
N GLU A 100 0.41 -6.80 -17.55
CA GLU A 100 0.36 -6.65 -19.00
C GLU A 100 1.25 -5.52 -19.49
N ILE A 101 1.18 -4.37 -18.83
CA ILE A 101 1.93 -3.16 -19.21
C ILE A 101 3.42 -3.32 -18.90
N TYR A 102 3.75 -3.98 -17.78
CA TYR A 102 5.13 -4.18 -17.35
C TYR A 102 5.46 -5.68 -17.28
N PRO A 103 5.65 -6.38 -18.42
CA PRO A 103 5.89 -7.81 -18.43
C PRO A 103 7.28 -8.21 -17.90
N ASP A 104 8.25 -7.30 -17.93
CA ASP A 104 9.61 -7.52 -17.44
C ASP A 104 9.73 -7.24 -15.93
N ASN A 105 10.12 -8.28 -15.18
CA ASN A 105 10.36 -8.21 -13.75
C ASN A 105 11.48 -7.22 -13.38
N LYS A 106 12.48 -7.02 -14.25
CA LYS A 106 13.57 -6.06 -13.98
C LYS A 106 13.03 -4.64 -13.82
N ILE A 107 12.07 -4.26 -14.65
CA ILE A 107 11.42 -2.94 -14.59
C ILE A 107 10.65 -2.79 -13.28
N VAL A 108 9.85 -3.79 -12.90
CA VAL A 108 9.07 -3.77 -11.66
C VAL A 108 9.96 -3.74 -10.42
N SER A 109 11.04 -4.52 -10.41
CA SER A 109 12.03 -4.55 -9.32
C SER A 109 12.76 -3.22 -9.14
N ALA A 110 13.03 -2.50 -10.23
CA ALA A 110 13.59 -1.15 -10.18
C ALA A 110 12.55 -0.14 -9.65
N LEU A 111 11.33 -0.16 -10.20
CA LEU A 111 10.31 0.85 -9.90
C LEU A 111 9.66 0.71 -8.53
N ARG A 112 9.51 -0.51 -7.99
CA ARG A 112 8.82 -0.75 -6.70
C ARG A 112 9.46 -0.03 -5.51
N ARG A 113 10.75 0.33 -5.62
CA ARG A 113 11.47 1.07 -4.58
C ARG A 113 11.04 2.54 -4.51
N GLN A 114 10.51 3.07 -5.62
CA GLN A 114 10.14 4.48 -5.77
C GLN A 114 8.62 4.66 -5.90
N LEU A 115 7.91 3.67 -6.45
CA LEU A 115 6.49 3.72 -6.76
C LEU A 115 5.73 2.65 -5.95
N GLY A 116 4.83 3.11 -5.08
CA GLY A 116 3.85 2.24 -4.42
C GLY A 116 2.64 1.94 -5.31
N TRP A 117 1.84 0.96 -4.90
CA TRP A 117 0.64 0.47 -5.61
C TRP A 117 -0.30 1.55 -6.16
N THR A 118 -0.46 2.67 -5.44
CA THR A 118 -1.32 3.77 -5.86
C THR A 118 -0.94 4.37 -7.21
N HIS A 119 0.35 4.38 -7.56
CA HIS A 119 0.84 4.86 -8.85
C HIS A 119 0.46 3.91 -9.99
N PHE A 120 0.46 2.60 -9.72
CA PHE A 120 0.17 1.58 -10.73
C PHE A 120 -1.33 1.35 -10.96
N LYS A 121 -2.20 1.77 -10.02
CA LYS A 121 -3.66 1.71 -10.20
C LYS A 121 -4.21 2.68 -11.25
N ILE A 122 -3.45 3.71 -11.63
CA ILE A 122 -3.91 4.80 -12.50
C ILE A 122 -3.71 4.45 -13.99
N VAL A 123 -2.79 3.51 -14.27
CA VAL A 123 -2.43 3.07 -15.62
C VAL A 123 -3.35 1.96 -16.08
#